data_AF-A0A7X8YRA8-F1
#
_entry.id   AF-A0A7X8YRA8-F1
#
_cell.length_a   1.000
_cell.length_b   1.000
_cell.length_c   1.000
_cell.angle_alpha   90.00
_cell.angle_beta   90.00
_cell.angle_gamma   90.00
#
_symmetry.space_group_name_H-M   'P 1'
#
loop_
_entity.id
_entity.type
_entity.pdbx_description
1 polymer ?
#
loop_
_entity_poly.entity_id
_entity_poly.type
_entity_poly.pdbx_seq_one_letter_code
_entity_poly.pdbx_strand_id
1 'polypeptide(L)'
;MQDNNEKRIFFRIVKASVTNIAGFGFATALVSYLVRNTEAEIPVMILAGLVVFIMLVSLSSLLMFIGFTIKNIPETMSKAVGKSFWALYKYILAALAVRLIEASICVYYITIIYYLYF
;
A
#
# COMPACT_ATOMS: atom_id res chain seq x y z
N MET A 1 20.30 -21.54 -0.26
CA MET A 1 20.53 -20.19 -0.86
C MET A 1 19.26 -19.51 -1.38
N GLN A 2 18.19 -20.23 -1.73
CA GLN A 2 16.94 -19.65 -2.27
C GLN A 2 15.97 -19.09 -1.20
N ASP A 3 15.96 -19.65 0.02
CA ASP A 3 15.17 -19.19 1.19
C ASP A 3 15.53 -17.74 1.62
N ASN A 4 16.82 -17.38 1.53
CA ASN A 4 17.29 -16.01 1.76
C ASN A 4 16.78 -15.02 0.71
N ASN A 5 16.51 -15.47 -0.52
CA ASN A 5 16.01 -14.61 -1.59
C ASN A 5 14.52 -14.31 -1.43
N GLU A 6 13.72 -15.32 -1.06
CA GLU A 6 12.29 -15.15 -0.77
C GLU A 6 12.11 -14.21 0.44
N LYS A 7 12.80 -14.46 1.57
CA LYS A 7 12.76 -13.54 2.73
C LYS A 7 13.18 -12.11 2.39
N ARG A 8 14.18 -11.93 1.53
CA ARG A 8 14.64 -10.61 1.07
C ARG A 8 13.57 -9.89 0.25
N ILE A 9 12.84 -10.60 -0.61
CA ILE A 9 11.73 -10.02 -1.38
C ILE A 9 10.59 -9.59 -0.44
N PHE A 10 10.25 -10.39 0.58
CA PHE A 10 9.18 -10.05 1.52
C PHE A 10 9.58 -8.84 2.35
N PHE A 11 10.81 -8.82 2.83
CA PHE A 11 11.32 -7.67 3.55
C PHE A 11 11.31 -6.40 2.68
N ARG A 12 11.59 -6.51 1.38
CA ARG A 12 11.43 -5.38 0.44
C ARG A 12 9.98 -4.94 0.30
N ILE A 13 9.04 -5.88 0.21
CA ILE A 13 7.60 -5.59 0.15
C ILE A 13 7.16 -4.86 1.42
N VAL A 14 7.49 -5.41 2.59
CA VAL A 14 7.18 -4.80 3.90
C VAL A 14 7.81 -3.43 4.02
N LYS A 15 9.10 -3.29 3.69
CA LYS A 15 9.80 -2.00 3.73
C LYS A 15 9.14 -0.97 2.82
N ALA A 16 8.77 -1.35 1.59
CA ALA A 16 8.07 -0.46 0.66
C ALA A 16 6.71 -0.04 1.22
N SER A 17 5.92 -0.96 1.77
CA SER A 17 4.63 -0.65 2.40
C SER A 17 4.80 0.28 3.60
N VAL A 18 5.80 0.05 4.47
CA VAL A 18 6.09 0.93 5.61
C VAL A 18 6.49 2.32 5.14
N THR A 19 7.36 2.43 4.13
CA THR A 19 7.76 3.72 3.56
C THR A 19 6.57 4.47 2.95
N ASN A 20 5.68 3.77 2.25
CA ASN A 20 4.46 4.36 1.70
C ASN A 20 3.53 4.87 2.81
N ILE A 21 3.26 4.04 3.83
CA ILE A 21 2.42 4.43 4.97
C ILE A 21 2.99 5.65 5.68
N ALA A 22 4.31 5.66 5.92
CA ALA A 22 4.98 6.80 6.54
C ALA A 22 4.89 8.06 5.65
N GLY A 23 5.19 7.94 4.37
CA GLY A 23 5.13 9.05 3.41
C GLY A 23 3.72 9.64 3.30
N PHE A 24 2.70 8.78 3.21
CA PHE A 24 1.30 9.18 3.22
C PHE A 24 0.89 9.81 4.55
N GLY A 25 1.30 9.24 5.68
CA GLY A 25 1.04 9.81 6.99
C GLY A 25 1.65 11.20 7.17
N PHE A 26 2.91 11.40 6.75
CA PHE A 26 3.56 12.71 6.77
C PHE A 26 2.87 13.71 5.84
N ALA A 27 2.49 13.30 4.63
CA ALA A 27 1.75 14.15 3.70
C ALA A 27 0.38 14.55 4.27
N THR A 28 -0.37 13.60 4.83
CA THR A 28 -1.66 13.87 5.48
C THR A 28 -1.51 14.80 6.68
N ALA A 29 -0.49 14.59 7.53
CA ALA A 29 -0.22 15.45 8.68
C ALA A 29 0.17 16.87 8.25
N LEU A 30 0.99 17.01 7.21
CA LEU A 30 1.37 18.31 6.64
C LEU A 30 0.15 19.05 6.09
N VAL A 31 -0.69 18.37 5.30
CA VAL A 31 -1.95 18.94 4.79
C VAL A 31 -2.82 19.38 5.97
N SER A 32 -3.05 18.52 6.96
CA SER A 32 -3.85 18.82 8.15
C SER A 32 -3.33 20.03 8.95
N TYR A 33 -2.01 20.14 9.08
CA TYR A 33 -1.36 21.28 9.73
C TYR A 33 -1.54 22.57 8.94
N LEU A 34 -1.39 22.52 7.61
CA LEU A 34 -1.54 23.68 6.74
C LEU A 34 -2.98 24.19 6.72
N VAL A 35 -3.98 23.29 6.71
CA VAL A 35 -5.42 23.65 6.82
C VAL A 35 -5.67 24.49 8.06
N ARG A 36 -5.13 24.06 9.21
CA ARG A 36 -5.41 24.68 10.50
C ARG A 36 -4.72 26.02 10.72
N ASN A 37 -3.60 26.26 10.04
CA ASN A 37 -2.72 27.40 10.33
C ASN A 37 -2.57 28.39 9.18
N THR A 38 -3.20 28.15 8.03
CA THR A 38 -3.05 29.00 6.84
C THR A 38 -4.40 29.40 6.27
N GLU A 39 -4.59 30.68 5.97
CA GLU A 39 -5.79 31.21 5.28
C GLU A 39 -5.77 30.95 3.75
N ALA A 40 -4.69 30.37 3.23
CA ALA A 40 -4.53 30.04 1.82
C ALA A 40 -5.30 28.75 1.49
N GLU A 41 -6.63 28.82 1.45
CA GLU A 41 -7.50 27.66 1.24
C GLU A 41 -7.27 26.98 -0.12
N ILE A 42 -7.14 27.77 -1.20
CA ILE A 42 -7.03 27.23 -2.57
C ILE A 42 -5.74 26.40 -2.78
N PRO A 43 -4.53 26.89 -2.44
CA PRO A 43 -3.30 26.11 -2.60
C PRO A 43 -3.28 24.82 -1.78
N VAL A 44 -3.80 24.86 -0.55
CA VAL A 44 -3.81 23.69 0.32
C VAL A 44 -4.87 22.68 -0.13
N MET A 45 -5.99 23.13 -0.70
CA MET A 45 -6.98 22.24 -1.34
C MET A 45 -6.40 21.53 -2.58
N ILE A 46 -5.62 22.22 -3.41
CA ILE A 46 -4.91 21.60 -4.55
C ILE A 46 -3.89 20.57 -4.06
N LEU A 47 -3.14 20.89 -2.99
CA LEU A 47 -2.18 19.97 -2.38
C LEU A 47 -2.88 18.73 -1.80
N ALA A 48 -3.99 18.90 -1.09
CA ALA A 48 -4.82 17.81 -0.57
C ALA A 48 -5.33 16.90 -1.69
N GLY A 49 -5.83 17.50 -2.78
CA GLY A 49 -6.26 16.77 -3.98
C GLY A 49 -5.13 15.96 -4.63
N LEU A 50 -3.92 16.53 -4.73
CA LEU A 50 -2.74 15.83 -5.24
C LEU A 50 -2.34 14.65 -4.35
N VAL A 51 -2.36 14.82 -3.03
CA VAL A 51 -2.05 13.75 -2.07
C VAL A 51 -3.06 12.61 -2.21
N VAL A 52 -4.36 12.92 -2.25
CA VAL A 52 -5.42 11.92 -2.45
C VAL A 52 -5.26 11.21 -3.80
N PHE A 53 -4.95 11.94 -4.87
CA PHE A 53 -4.71 11.35 -6.19
C PHE A 53 -3.56 10.34 -6.17
N ILE A 54 -2.41 10.70 -5.56
CA ILE A 54 -1.27 9.79 -5.43
C ILE A 54 -1.64 8.55 -4.60
N MET A 55 -2.38 8.74 -3.51
CA MET A 55 -2.87 7.62 -2.68
C MET A 55 -3.81 6.69 -3.48
N LEU A 56 -4.70 7.24 -4.31
CA LEU A 56 -5.61 6.45 -5.17
C LEU A 56 -4.86 5.67 -6.26
N VAL A 57 -3.86 6.29 -6.89
CA VAL A 57 -2.98 5.59 -7.86
C VAL A 57 -2.23 4.44 -7.17
N SER A 58 -1.70 4.70 -5.97
CA SER A 58 -1.04 3.67 -5.17
C SER A 58 -2.00 2.53 -4.83
N LEU A 59 -3.21 2.85 -4.36
CA LEU A 59 -4.27 1.89 -4.03
C LEU A 59 -4.69 1.06 -5.25
N SER A 60 -4.82 1.67 -6.43
CA SER A 60 -5.15 0.95 -7.67
C SER A 60 -4.07 -0.07 -8.04
N SER A 61 -2.79 0.32 -7.96
CA SER A 61 -1.67 -0.59 -8.19
C SER A 61 -1.61 -1.74 -7.18
N LEU A 62 -1.95 -1.45 -5.92
CA LEU A 62 -2.06 -2.42 -4.83
C LEU A 62 -3.16 -3.45 -5.10
N LEU A 63 -4.36 -2.99 -5.49
CA LEU A 63 -5.50 -3.85 -5.80
C LEU A 63 -5.23 -4.72 -7.03
N MET A 64 -4.59 -4.16 -8.06
CA MET A 64 -4.19 -4.93 -9.24
C MET A 64 -3.18 -6.03 -8.89
N PHE A 65 -2.19 -5.73 -8.05
CA PHE A 65 -1.23 -6.71 -7.57
C PHE A 65 -1.90 -7.83 -6.76
N ILE A 66 -2.83 -7.47 -5.88
CA ILE A 66 -3.64 -8.44 -5.11
C ILE A 66 -4.43 -9.34 -6.07
N GLY A 67 -5.15 -8.75 -7.03
CA GLY A 67 -5.95 -9.50 -8.01
C GLY A 67 -5.12 -10.43 -8.89
N PHE A 68 -3.97 -9.95 -9.37
CA PHE A 68 -3.04 -10.76 -10.16
C PHE A 68 -2.44 -11.91 -9.34
N THR A 69 -2.14 -11.65 -8.07
CA THR A 69 -1.66 -12.69 -7.15
C THR A 69 -2.71 -13.76 -6.97
N ILE A 70 -3.95 -13.39 -6.63
CA ILE A 70 -5.05 -14.36 -6.41
C ILE A 70 -5.33 -15.18 -7.68
N LYS A 71 -5.38 -14.53 -8.85
CA LYS A 71 -5.69 -15.20 -10.13
C LYS A 71 -4.62 -16.20 -10.55
N ASN A 72 -3.34 -15.90 -10.31
CA ASN A 72 -2.22 -16.73 -10.78
C ASN A 72 -1.71 -17.75 -9.75
N ILE A 73 -2.26 -17.75 -8.53
CA ILE A 73 -1.98 -18.78 -7.53
C ILE A 73 -2.10 -20.21 -8.11
N PRO A 74 -3.18 -20.63 -8.82
CA PRO A 74 -3.30 -22.00 -9.36
C PRO A 74 -2.30 -22.33 -10.49
N GLU A 75 -1.96 -21.38 -11.37
CA GLU A 75 -0.94 -21.61 -12.41
C GLU A 75 0.47 -21.71 -11.82
N THR A 76 0.75 -20.89 -10.81
CA THR A 76 2.02 -20.92 -10.07
C THR A 76 2.15 -22.23 -9.28
N MET A 77 1.02 -22.79 -8.80
CA MET A 77 0.97 -24.10 -8.15
C MET A 77 1.28 -25.27 -9.10
N SER A 78 0.76 -25.25 -10.33
CA SER A 78 0.97 -26.32 -11.31
C SER A 78 2.44 -26.48 -11.72
N LYS A 79 3.21 -25.39 -11.77
CA LYS A 79 4.63 -25.39 -12.16
C LYS A 79 5.61 -25.62 -11.00
N ALA A 80 5.15 -25.66 -9.75
CA ALA A 80 5.99 -25.77 -8.55
C ALA A 80 6.21 -27.23 -8.09
N VAL A 81 6.39 -28.16 -9.03
CA VAL A 81 6.71 -29.57 -8.73
C VAL A 81 8.05 -29.64 -8.00
N GLY A 82 8.03 -29.97 -6.70
CA GLY A 82 9.23 -30.15 -5.86
C GLY A 82 9.50 -29.08 -4.80
N LYS A 83 8.71 -27.98 -4.73
CA LYS A 83 8.77 -27.03 -3.60
C LYS A 83 7.77 -27.44 -2.50
N SER A 84 8.10 -27.15 -1.24
CA SER A 84 7.11 -27.22 -0.15
C SER A 84 6.00 -26.21 -0.43
N PHE A 85 4.92 -26.70 -1.04
CA PHE A 85 3.67 -26.00 -1.34
C PHE A 85 3.26 -25.00 -0.26
N TRP A 86 3.40 -25.43 0.99
CA TRP A 86 3.06 -24.67 2.17
C TRP A 86 3.90 -23.41 2.38
N ALA A 87 5.20 -23.45 2.08
CA ALA A 87 6.09 -22.31 2.29
C ALA A 87 5.80 -21.15 1.32
N LEU A 88 5.58 -21.48 0.04
CA LEU A 88 5.29 -20.50 -1.01
C LEU A 88 3.90 -19.87 -0.80
N TYR A 89 2.93 -20.69 -0.39
CA TYR A 89 1.57 -20.23 -0.05
C TYR A 89 1.57 -19.29 1.16
N LYS A 90 2.23 -19.67 2.27
CA LYS A 90 2.33 -18.81 3.48
C LYS A 90 2.96 -17.46 3.18
N TYR A 91 3.98 -17.45 2.33
CA TYR A 91 4.71 -16.26 1.94
C TYR A 91 3.83 -15.28 1.14
N ILE A 92 3.12 -15.80 0.12
CA ILE A 92 2.19 -15.01 -0.68
C ILE A 92 1.07 -14.44 0.20
N LEU A 93 0.51 -15.27 1.09
CA LEU A 93 -0.53 -14.86 2.03
C LEU A 93 -0.04 -13.75 2.99
N ALA A 94 1.19 -13.85 3.49
CA ALA A 94 1.77 -12.83 4.36
C ALA A 94 2.00 -11.51 3.63
N ALA A 95 2.53 -11.55 2.40
CA ALA A 95 2.70 -10.35 1.57
C ALA A 95 1.36 -9.70 1.24
N LEU A 96 0.34 -10.51 0.95
CA LEU A 96 -1.03 -10.07 0.70
C LEU A 96 -1.62 -9.36 1.93
N ALA A 97 -1.45 -9.93 3.12
CA ALA A 97 -1.95 -9.36 4.37
C ALA A 97 -1.34 -7.99 4.66
N VAL A 98 -0.02 -7.83 4.49
CA VAL A 98 0.66 -6.53 4.66
C VAL A 98 0.11 -5.48 3.70
N ARG A 99 -0.13 -5.87 2.45
CA ARG A 99 -0.67 -4.98 1.40
C ARG A 99 -2.13 -4.61 1.64
N LEU A 100 -2.93 -5.51 2.21
CA LEU A 100 -4.29 -5.22 2.68
C LEU A 100 -4.28 -4.22 3.84
N ILE A 101 -3.37 -4.36 4.80
CA ILE A 101 -3.21 -3.40 5.91
C ILE A 101 -2.82 -2.02 5.37
N GLU A 102 -1.86 -1.94 4.44
CA GLU A 102 -1.48 -0.70 3.76
C GLU A 102 -2.69 -0.05 3.06
N ALA A 103 -3.48 -0.83 2.32
CA ALA A 103 -4.68 -0.35 1.65
C ALA A 103 -5.71 0.23 2.63
N SER A 104 -5.97 -0.44 3.76
CA SER A 104 -6.87 0.06 4.80
C SER A 104 -6.39 1.38 5.42
N ILE A 105 -5.09 1.52 5.68
CA ILE A 105 -4.50 2.75 6.20
C ILE A 105 -4.58 3.88 5.16
N CYS A 106 -4.33 3.59 3.89
CA CYS A 106 -4.51 4.57 2.80
C CYS A 106 -5.95 5.09 2.75
N VAL A 107 -6.95 4.20 2.81
CA VAL A 107 -8.37 4.61 2.84
C VAL A 107 -8.64 5.52 4.04
N TYR A 108 -8.14 5.16 5.23
CA TYR A 108 -8.29 5.98 6.43
C TYR A 108 -7.72 7.41 6.26
N TYR A 109 -6.52 7.54 5.67
CA TYR A 109 -5.92 8.85 5.39
C TYR A 109 -6.72 9.67 4.37
N ILE A 110 -7.23 9.04 3.31
CA ILE A 110 -8.10 9.70 2.34
C ILE A 110 -9.36 10.22 3.03
N THR A 111 -9.98 9.42 3.89
CA THR A 111 -11.15 9.82 4.66
C THR A 111 -10.86 11.02 5.58
N ILE A 112 -9.71 11.06 6.26
CA ILE A 112 -9.31 12.22 7.07
C ILE A 112 -9.19 13.49 6.21
N ILE A 113 -8.47 13.40 5.09
CA ILE A 113 -8.28 14.57 4.20
C ILE A 113 -9.62 15.04 3.65
N TYR A 114 -10.51 14.10 3.29
CA TYR A 114 -11.85 14.41 2.82
C TYR A 114 -12.63 15.21 3.87
N TYR A 115 -12.75 14.72 5.11
CA TYR A 115 -13.45 15.44 6.20
C TYR A 115 -12.84 16.80 6.56
N LEU A 116 -11.56 17.04 6.26
CA LEU A 116 -10.91 18.32 6.50
C LEU A 116 -11.24 19.38 5.45
N TYR A 117 -11.69 18.98 4.25
CA TYR A 117 -11.80 19.86 3.08
C TYR A 117 -13.16 19.84 2.37
N PHE A 118 -13.94 18.77 2.54
CA PHE A 118 -15.22 18.53 1.87
C PHE A 118 -16.30 18.17 2.89
#